data_AF-A0A955FEB6-F1
#
_entry.id   AF-A0A955FEB6-F1
#
_cell.length_a   1.000
_cell.length_b   1.000
_cell.length_c   1.000
_cell.angle_alpha   90.00
_cell.angle_beta   90.00
_cell.angle_gamma   90.00
#
_symmetry.space_group_name_H-M   'P 1'
#
loop_
_entity.id
_entity.type
_entity.pdbx_description
1 polymer ?
#
loop_
_entity_poly.entity_id
_entity_poly.type
_entity_poly.pdbx_seq_one_letter_code
_entity_poly.pdbx_strand_id
1 'polypeptide(L)'
;MTKNERIVVSAILVFIAVLTFIDIFNDYLDGVALWHISVETIIGLTALAGVYYLIKSHFTMQRTLEKEKQFSNELNIEAQKWKHISKAYVDGLSVEINKQLDKWGLTNAEKRVAFLLLKGLSIKEIADL
;
A
#
# COMPACT_ATOMS: atom_id res chain seq x y z
N MET A 1 11.64 -9.39 -2.17
CA MET A 1 12.84 -9.21 -1.34
C MET A 1 12.62 -8.12 -0.32
N THR A 2 12.89 -8.41 0.94
CA THR A 2 12.84 -7.42 2.03
C THR A 2 13.97 -6.39 1.90
N LYS A 3 13.85 -5.23 2.55
CA LYS A 3 14.90 -4.19 2.57
C LYS A 3 16.25 -4.76 3.03
N ASN A 4 16.21 -5.64 4.03
CA ASN A 4 17.39 -6.29 4.61
C ASN A 4 18.06 -7.23 3.60
N GLU A 5 17.29 -8.04 2.88
CA GLU A 5 17.82 -8.91 1.81
C GLU A 5 18.51 -8.11 0.71
N ARG A 6 17.95 -6.98 0.28
CA ARG A 6 18.57 -6.14 -0.76
C ARG A 6 19.90 -5.54 -0.31
N ILE A 7 19.99 -5.12 0.95
CA ILE A 7 21.24 -4.60 1.53
C ILE A 7 22.29 -5.70 1.61
N VAL A 8 21.92 -6.90 2.08
CA VAL A 8 22.84 -8.04 2.17
C VAL A 8 23.34 -8.44 0.78
N VAL A 9 22.46 -8.57 -0.22
CA VAL A 9 22.87 -8.91 -1.59
C VAL A 9 23.75 -7.82 -2.20
N SER A 10 23.43 -6.54 -1.98
CA SER A 10 24.28 -5.44 -2.48
C SER A 10 25.66 -5.46 -1.82
N ALA A 11 25.73 -5.72 -0.51
CA ALA A 11 26.99 -5.82 0.22
C ALA A 11 27.86 -6.99 -0.28
N ILE A 12 27.25 -8.15 -0.53
CA ILE A 12 27.95 -9.31 -1.11
C ILE A 12 28.48 -8.99 -2.51
N LEU A 13 27.68 -8.35 -3.37
CA LEU A 13 28.12 -7.98 -4.72
C LEU A 13 29.26 -6.95 -4.70
N VAL A 14 29.21 -5.96 -3.80
CA VAL A 14 30.32 -5.02 -3.61
C VAL A 14 31.57 -5.74 -3.12
N PHE A 15 31.42 -6.67 -2.17
CA PHE A 15 32.53 -7.48 -1.68
C PHE A 15 33.18 -8.31 -2.79
N ILE A 16 32.38 -9.00 -3.60
CA ILE A 16 32.86 -9.75 -4.78
C ILE A 16 33.59 -8.82 -5.74
N ALA A 17 33.02 -7.65 -6.06
CA ALA A 17 33.64 -6.68 -6.96
C ALA A 17 35.01 -6.20 -6.46
N VAL A 18 35.15 -5.95 -5.15
CA VAL A 18 36.43 -5.56 -4.53
C VAL A 18 37.45 -6.70 -4.62
N LEU A 19 37.06 -7.93 -4.31
CA LEU A 19 37.95 -9.09 -4.43
C LEU A 19 38.43 -9.28 -5.87
N THR A 20 37.52 -9.26 -6.84
CA THR A 20 37.91 -9.38 -8.27
C THR A 20 38.82 -8.25 -8.73
N PHE A 21 38.68 -7.05 -8.19
CA PHE A 21 39.57 -5.93 -8.55
C PHE A 21 40.98 -6.11 -7.98
N ILE A 22 41.10 -6.69 -6.78
CA ILE A 22 42.39 -7.02 -6.16
C ILE A 22 43.08 -8.14 -6.94
N ASP A 23 42.34 -9.18 -7.34
CA ASP A 23 42.88 -10.29 -8.14
C ASP A 23 43.40 -9.81 -9.50
N ILE A 24 42.60 -9.03 -10.25
CA ILE A 24 43.03 -8.44 -11.54
C ILE A 24 44.32 -7.61 -11.38
N PHE A 25 44.45 -6.86 -10.28
CA PHE A 25 45.63 -6.04 -10.03
C PHE A 25 46.89 -6.89 -9.76
N ASN A 26 46.74 -7.97 -9.00
CA ASN A 26 47.84 -8.91 -8.73
C ASN A 26 48.22 -9.70 -9.98
N ASP A 27 47.24 -10.20 -10.75
CA ASP A 27 47.46 -10.96 -11.98
C ASP A 27 48.13 -10.13 -13.09
N TYR A 28 47.82 -8.83 -13.14
CA TYR A 28 48.50 -7.89 -14.04
C TYR A 28 49.98 -7.71 -13.70
N LEU A 29 50.34 -7.74 -12.41
CA LEU A 29 51.72 -7.65 -11.94
C LEU A 29 52.50 -8.96 -12.16
N ASP A 30 51.83 -10.09 -11.98
CA ASP A 30 52.44 -11.43 -12.10
C ASP A 30 52.52 -11.95 -13.55
N GLY A 31 51.98 -11.21 -14.52
CA GLY A 31 52.08 -11.54 -15.96
C GLY A 31 51.29 -12.78 -16.36
N VAL A 32 50.17 -13.04 -15.67
CA VAL A 32 49.35 -14.26 -15.79
C VAL A 32 48.57 -14.26 -17.13
N ALA A 33 48.11 -15.44 -17.56
CA ALA A 33 47.44 -15.63 -18.84
C ALA A 33 46.19 -14.73 -19.02
N LEU A 34 46.08 -14.07 -20.18
CA LEU A 34 45.01 -13.12 -20.54
C LEU A 34 43.56 -13.66 -20.40
N TRP A 35 43.39 -14.99 -20.39
CA TRP A 35 42.09 -15.62 -20.16
C TRP A 35 41.57 -15.39 -18.73
N HIS A 36 42.43 -15.41 -17.72
CA HIS A 36 42.04 -15.19 -16.32
C HIS A 36 41.49 -13.77 -16.12
N ILE A 37 42.21 -12.77 -16.62
CA ILE A 37 41.81 -11.35 -16.58
C ILE A 37 40.45 -11.12 -17.27
N SER A 38 40.18 -11.84 -18.36
CA SER A 38 38.92 -11.73 -19.11
C SER A 38 37.72 -12.25 -18.29
N VAL A 39 37.87 -13.40 -17.62
CA VAL A 39 36.80 -13.99 -16.79
C VAL A 39 36.52 -13.09 -15.58
N GLU A 40 37.54 -12.60 -14.90
CA GLU A 40 37.39 -11.73 -13.73
C GLU A 40 36.75 -10.40 -14.08
N THR A 41 37.08 -9.84 -15.25
CA THR A 41 36.43 -8.63 -15.76
C THR A 41 34.93 -8.84 -15.96
N ILE A 42 34.52 -9.99 -16.52
CA ILE A 42 33.09 -10.31 -16.72
C ILE A 42 32.36 -10.45 -15.38
N ILE A 43 32.99 -11.10 -14.39
CA ILE A 43 32.43 -11.25 -13.04
C ILE A 43 32.25 -9.88 -12.39
N GLY A 44 33.28 -9.03 -12.43
CA GLY A 44 33.24 -7.67 -11.88
C GLY A 44 32.16 -6.80 -12.54
N LEU A 45 32.04 -6.84 -13.87
CA LEU A 45 31.00 -6.11 -14.60
C LEU A 45 29.59 -6.60 -14.24
N THR A 46 29.41 -7.92 -14.10
CA THR A 46 28.13 -8.50 -13.70
C THR A 46 27.73 -8.08 -12.28
N ALA A 47 28.70 -8.05 -11.35
CA ALA A 47 28.47 -7.57 -9.99
C ALA A 47 28.09 -6.09 -9.96
N LEU A 48 28.80 -5.24 -10.70
CA LEU A 48 28.50 -3.80 -10.81
C LEU A 48 27.13 -3.54 -11.42
N ALA A 49 26.76 -4.28 -12.47
CA ALA A 49 25.44 -4.20 -13.08
C ALA A 49 24.33 -4.59 -12.08
N GLY A 50 24.57 -5.63 -11.27
CA GLY A 50 23.67 -6.06 -10.20
C GLY A 50 23.46 -4.98 -9.14
N VAL A 51 24.54 -4.36 -8.66
CA VAL A 51 24.47 -3.26 -7.67
C VAL A 51 23.71 -2.06 -8.24
N TYR A 52 24.02 -1.65 -9.47
CA TYR A 52 23.33 -0.54 -10.14
C TYR A 52 21.81 -0.80 -10.26
N TYR A 53 21.43 -2.01 -10.68
CA TYR A 53 20.02 -2.38 -10.80
C TYR A 53 19.28 -2.34 -9.45
N LEU A 54 19.91 -2.84 -8.38
CA LEU A 54 19.32 -2.83 -7.03
C LEU A 54 19.11 -1.42 -6.49
N ILE A 55 20.10 -0.52 -6.69
CA ILE A 55 20.01 0.88 -6.28
C ILE A 55 18.88 1.58 -7.04
N LYS A 56 18.85 1.46 -8.37
CA LYS A 56 17.80 2.06 -9.21
C LYS A 56 16.40 1.57 -8.80
N SER A 57 16.26 0.25 -8.59
CA SER A 57 15.00 -0.36 -8.15
C SER A 57 14.55 0.17 -6.78
N HIS A 58 15.48 0.36 -5.84
CA HIS A 58 15.18 0.90 -4.52
C HIS A 58 14.62 2.33 -4.59
N PHE A 59 15.27 3.23 -5.34
CA PHE A 59 14.81 4.62 -5.48
C PHE A 59 13.44 4.72 -6.15
N THR A 60 13.18 3.93 -7.19
CA THR A 60 11.86 3.91 -7.84
C THR A 60 10.78 3.43 -6.87
N MET A 61 11.04 2.35 -6.14
CA MET A 61 10.08 1.77 -5.20
C MET A 61 9.74 2.73 -4.06
N GLN A 62 10.73 3.43 -3.51
CA GLN A 62 10.50 4.42 -2.45
C GLN A 62 9.59 5.56 -2.91
N ARG A 63 9.81 6.07 -4.14
CA ARG A 63 8.98 7.14 -4.70
C ARG A 63 7.53 6.71 -4.90
N THR A 64 7.32 5.48 -5.37
CA THR A 64 5.96 4.93 -5.54
C THR A 64 5.27 4.74 -4.20
N LEU A 65 5.98 4.21 -3.21
CA LEU A 65 5.42 3.97 -1.87
C LEU A 65 4.96 5.27 -1.19
N GLU A 66 5.76 6.33 -1.26
CA GLU A 66 5.36 7.62 -0.67
C GLU A 66 4.14 8.22 -1.38
N LYS A 67 4.07 8.11 -2.71
CA LYS A 67 2.89 8.54 -3.47
C LYS A 67 1.63 7.73 -3.12
N GLU A 68 1.74 6.42 -3.04
CA GLU A 68 0.62 5.55 -2.67
C GLU A 68 0.14 5.80 -1.25
N LYS A 69 1.05 6.04 -0.30
CA LYS A 69 0.69 6.42 1.08
C LYS A 69 -0.04 7.75 1.13
N GLN A 70 0.45 8.76 0.42
CA GLN A 70 -0.20 10.07 0.35
C GLN A 70 -1.61 9.94 -0.24
N PHE A 71 -1.74 9.25 -1.37
CA PHE A 71 -3.02 9.02 -2.02
C PHE A 71 -3.99 8.22 -1.13
N SER A 72 -3.51 7.18 -0.45
CA SER A 72 -4.31 6.41 0.50
C SER A 72 -4.78 7.26 1.68
N ASN A 73 -3.93 8.15 2.19
CA ASN A 73 -4.30 9.05 3.28
C ASN A 73 -5.36 10.07 2.84
N GLU A 74 -5.22 10.66 1.64
CA GLU A 74 -6.22 11.55 1.06
C GLU A 74 -7.58 10.85 0.89
N LEU A 75 -7.58 9.64 0.34
CA LEU A 75 -8.80 8.83 0.21
C LEU A 75 -9.45 8.51 1.57
N ASN A 76 -8.65 8.22 2.59
CA ASN A 76 -9.17 7.96 3.93
C ASN A 76 -9.83 9.20 4.55
N ILE A 77 -9.21 10.38 4.39
CA ILE A 77 -9.78 11.65 4.85
C ILE A 77 -11.10 11.93 4.12
N GLU A 78 -11.13 11.74 2.81
CA GLU A 78 -12.33 11.92 2.00
C GLU A 78 -13.43 10.93 2.39
N ALA A 79 -13.10 9.64 2.58
CA ALA A 79 -14.06 8.63 3.03
C ALA A 79 -14.65 8.97 4.41
N GLN A 80 -13.83 9.45 5.35
CA GLN A 80 -14.32 9.92 6.65
C GLN A 80 -15.25 11.13 6.51
N LYS A 81 -14.88 12.11 5.69
CA LYS A 81 -15.71 13.29 5.40
C LYS A 81 -17.07 12.87 4.84
N TRP A 82 -17.10 12.02 3.82
CA TRP A 82 -18.34 11.53 3.23
C TRP A 82 -19.15 10.67 4.18
N LYS A 83 -18.51 9.89 5.05
CA LYS A 83 -19.19 9.14 6.11
C LYS A 83 -19.90 10.08 7.08
N HIS A 84 -19.26 11.16 7.50
CA HIS A 84 -19.87 12.16 8.38
C HIS A 84 -21.04 12.89 7.70
N ILE A 85 -20.85 13.30 6.44
CA ILE A 85 -21.89 13.97 5.65
C ILE A 85 -23.11 13.06 5.46
N SER A 86 -22.87 11.82 5.02
CA SER A 86 -23.93 10.82 4.83
C SER A 86 -24.70 10.56 6.12
N LYS A 87 -23.99 10.41 7.24
CA LYS A 87 -24.63 10.25 8.55
C LYS A 87 -25.52 11.44 8.91
N ALA A 88 -25.03 12.67 8.74
CA ALA A 88 -25.81 13.87 9.02
C ALA A 88 -27.09 13.95 8.15
N TYR A 89 -27.02 13.56 6.87
CA TYR A 89 -28.19 13.51 6.01
C TYR A 89 -29.20 12.43 6.42
N VAL A 90 -28.72 11.22 6.76
CA VAL A 90 -29.60 10.12 7.22
C VAL A 90 -30.26 10.47 8.55
N ASP A 91 -29.51 11.06 9.49
CA ASP A 91 -30.03 11.50 10.78
C ASP A 91 -31.05 12.63 10.59
N GLY A 92 -30.74 13.62 9.75
CA GLY A 92 -31.66 14.71 9.41
C GLY A 92 -32.94 14.23 8.74
N LEU A 93 -32.83 13.29 7.79
CA LEU A 93 -33.98 12.65 7.15
C LEU A 93 -34.85 11.92 8.18
N SER A 94 -34.24 11.20 9.12
CA SER A 94 -34.97 10.52 10.19
C SER A 94 -35.76 11.50 11.06
N VAL A 95 -35.17 12.66 11.38
CA VAL A 95 -35.86 13.72 12.13
C VAL A 95 -37.07 14.27 11.37
N GLU A 96 -36.92 14.56 10.06
CA GLU A 96 -38.03 15.09 9.26
C GLU A 96 -39.14 14.06 9.04
N ILE A 97 -38.80 12.78 8.85
CA ILE A 97 -39.78 11.69 8.82
C ILE A 97 -40.56 11.65 10.13
N ASN A 98 -39.87 11.70 11.28
CA ASN A 98 -40.54 11.67 12.58
C ASN A 98 -41.52 12.85 12.75
N LYS A 99 -41.10 14.08 12.38
CA LYS A 99 -41.98 15.26 12.40
C LYS A 99 -43.21 15.09 11.50
N GLN A 100 -43.05 14.42 10.36
CA GLN A 100 -44.17 14.17 9.45
C GLN A 100 -45.15 13.14 10.03
N LEU A 101 -44.64 12.07 10.65
CA LEU A 101 -45.46 11.09 11.34
C LEU A 101 -46.19 11.69 12.56
N ASP A 102 -45.54 12.63 13.27
CA ASP A 102 -46.16 13.45 14.31
C ASP A 102 -47.37 14.24 13.78
N LYS A 103 -47.22 14.92 12.64
CA LYS A 103 -48.32 15.68 12.00
C LYS A 103 -49.49 14.79 11.57
N TRP A 104 -49.23 13.53 11.22
CA TRP A 104 -50.27 12.56 10.90
C TRP A 104 -50.96 11.95 12.13
N GLY A 105 -50.50 12.28 13.34
CA GLY A 105 -51.12 11.84 14.59
C GLY A 105 -50.77 10.40 14.98
N LEU A 106 -49.69 9.82 14.44
CA LEU A 106 -49.29 8.45 14.79
C LEU A 106 -48.80 8.36 16.24
N THR A 107 -49.18 7.29 16.91
CA THR A 107 -48.67 6.91 18.24
C THR A 107 -47.19 6.49 18.16
N ASN A 108 -46.50 6.47 19.31
CA ASN A 108 -45.10 6.05 19.38
C ASN A 108 -44.87 4.61 18.87
N ALA A 109 -45.86 3.72 19.03
CA ALA A 109 -45.79 2.36 18.52
C ALA A 109 -45.90 2.33 16.98
N GLU A 110 -46.86 3.06 16.41
CA GLU A 110 -47.05 3.15 14.96
C GLU A 110 -45.84 3.78 14.26
N LYS A 111 -45.22 4.81 14.86
CA LYS A 111 -43.99 5.41 14.33
C LYS A 111 -42.84 4.41 14.27
N ARG A 112 -42.67 3.59 15.31
CA ARG A 112 -41.65 2.54 15.33
C ARG A 112 -41.86 1.55 14.19
N VAL A 113 -43.09 1.09 13.99
CA VAL A 113 -43.43 0.18 12.88
C VAL A 113 -43.16 0.86 11.54
N ALA A 114 -43.56 2.12 11.35
CA ALA A 114 -43.29 2.89 10.14
C ALA A 114 -41.78 3.02 9.85
N PHE A 115 -40.96 3.29 10.86
CA PHE A 115 -39.50 3.34 10.71
C PHE A 115 -38.90 1.98 10.32
N LEU A 116 -39.41 0.87 10.86
CA LEU A 116 -38.94 -0.46 10.49
C LEU A 116 -39.33 -0.82 9.05
N LEU A 117 -40.54 -0.44 8.62
CA LEU A 117 -40.97 -0.58 7.23
C LEU A 117 -40.09 0.24 6.27
N LEU A 118 -39.75 1.48 6.63
CA LEU A 118 -38.84 2.32 5.84
C LEU A 118 -37.40 1.79 5.78
N LYS A 119 -36.98 1.00 6.79
CA LYS A 119 -35.73 0.25 6.78
C LYS A 119 -35.79 -1.03 5.93
N GLY A 120 -36.95 -1.36 5.39
CA GLY A 120 -37.16 -2.52 4.51
C GLY A 120 -37.53 -3.82 5.23
N LEU A 121 -37.86 -3.77 6.53
CA LEU A 121 -38.34 -4.96 7.23
C LEU A 121 -39.74 -5.32 6.75
N SER A 122 -39.97 -6.63 6.55
CA SER A 122 -41.31 -7.18 6.34
C SER A 122 -42.13 -7.14 7.63
N ILE A 123 -43.46 -7.16 7.50
CA ILE A 123 -44.38 -7.19 8.65
C ILE A 123 -44.11 -8.41 9.55
N LYS A 124 -43.69 -9.53 8.96
CA LYS A 124 -43.33 -10.74 9.71
C LYS A 124 -42.10 -10.50 10.59
N GLU A 125 -41.03 -9.93 10.04
CA GLU A 125 -39.82 -9.62 10.80
C GLU A 125 -40.07 -8.58 11.90
N ILE A 126 -40.99 -7.65 11.67
CA ILE A 126 -41.38 -6.66 12.69
C ILE A 126 -42.15 -7.33 13.84
N ALA A 127 -42.96 -8.35 13.56
CA ALA A 127 -43.72 -9.07 14.58
C ALA A 127 -42.84 -9.96 15.47
N ASP A 128 -41.67 -10.37 14.98
CA ASP A 128 -40.71 -11.23 15.69
C ASP A 128 -39.72 -10.42 16.58
N LEU A 129 -39.78 -9.08 16.60
CA LEU A 129 -38.95 -8.16 17.40
C LEU A 129 -39.62 -7.74 18.72
#